data_AF-A0A4R3Y6F9-F1
#
_entry.id   AF-A0A4R3Y6F9-F1
#
_cell.length_a   1.000
_cell.length_b   1.000
_cell.length_c   1.000
_cell.angle_alpha   90.00
_cell.angle_beta   90.00
_cell.angle_gamma   90.00
#
_symmetry.space_group_name_H-M   'P 1'
#
loop_
_entity.id
_entity.type
_entity.pdbx_description
1 polymer ?
#
loop_
_entity_poly.entity_id
_entity_poly.type
_entity_poly.pdbx_seq_one_letter_code
_entity_poly.pdbx_strand_id
1 'polypeptide(L)'
;MNNLFSQLQSRLGEMMKDENFSKIAKSAAVGGLAGLILGNSGARKGVFKAGSYAALAGAAWLAYQKWLQNKSGSAVQDVQFDPQAQQEAITYANNTLSDNKIMLLTQAMVFAARADGQIDAQEKAQIHKGLEQLGYGENADQLVNQWLNTPLDPQALAEQVNDPQQAAEVYMVSLSVIDPDHFLEQAYMQQLAQALKLPAELKQQLELAAK
;
A
#
# COMPACT_ATOMS: atom_id res chain seq x y z
N MET A 1 -30.36 32.53 26.39
CA MET A 1 -29.88 31.69 25.28
C MET A 1 -28.55 32.28 24.83
N ASN A 2 -27.38 31.65 24.76
CA ASN A 2 -26.92 30.29 25.03
C ASN A 2 -25.39 30.45 25.21
N ASN A 3 -24.83 30.30 26.42
CA ASN A 3 -23.38 30.11 26.57
C ASN A 3 -23.01 28.61 26.50
N LEU A 4 -23.83 27.85 25.77
CA LEU A 4 -23.59 26.45 25.44
C LEU A 4 -22.30 26.32 24.61
N PHE A 5 -22.02 27.31 23.76
CA PHE A 5 -20.86 27.30 22.87
C PHE A 5 -19.54 27.49 23.63
N SER A 6 -19.51 28.39 24.64
CA SER A 6 -18.31 28.59 25.46
C SER A 6 -18.08 27.46 26.46
N GLN A 7 -19.15 26.80 26.95
CA GLN A 7 -19.04 25.60 27.78
C GLN A 7 -18.62 24.34 26.99
N LEU A 8 -18.95 24.27 25.70
CA LEU A 8 -18.42 23.23 24.80
C LEU A 8 -16.94 23.45 24.50
N GLN A 9 -16.53 24.70 24.27
CA GLN A 9 -15.14 25.04 23.99
C GLN A 9 -14.23 24.78 25.20
N SER A 10 -14.69 25.07 26.41
CA SER A 10 -13.91 24.80 27.62
C SER A 10 -13.80 23.31 27.93
N ARG A 11 -14.88 22.53 27.75
CA ARG A 11 -14.86 21.07 27.93
C ARG A 11 -14.02 20.35 26.88
N LEU A 12 -13.98 20.84 25.63
CA LEU A 12 -13.08 20.31 24.60
C LEU A 12 -11.62 20.67 24.87
N GLY A 13 -11.35 21.87 25.37
CA GLY A 13 -10.00 22.30 25.77
C GLY A 13 -9.45 21.52 26.98
N GLU A 14 -10.31 21.12 27.92
CA GLU A 14 -9.95 20.25 29.04
C GLU A 14 -9.72 18.80 28.59
N MET A 15 -10.58 18.28 27.71
CA MET A 15 -10.46 16.92 27.19
C MET A 15 -9.21 16.74 26.31
N MET A 16 -8.79 17.78 25.56
CA MET A 16 -7.52 17.76 24.79
C MET A 16 -6.25 17.80 25.66
N LYS A 17 -6.36 18.20 26.93
CA LYS A 17 -5.23 18.22 27.87
C LYS A 17 -5.09 16.93 28.67
N ASP A 18 -6.07 16.04 28.57
CA ASP A 18 -6.06 14.77 29.28
C ASP A 18 -5.16 13.76 28.55
N GLU A 19 -4.13 13.25 29.21
CA GLU A 19 -3.15 12.31 28.61
C GLU A 19 -3.81 11.03 28.09
N ASN A 20 -4.98 10.67 28.63
CA ASN A 20 -5.78 9.54 28.17
C ASN A 20 -6.56 9.84 26.88
N PHE A 21 -6.98 11.08 26.61
CA PHE A 21 -7.60 11.45 25.33
C PHE A 21 -6.54 11.57 24.23
N SER A 22 -5.34 12.05 24.54
CA SER A 22 -4.17 11.98 23.64
C SER A 22 -3.84 10.53 23.30
N LYS A 23 -3.94 9.59 24.25
CA LYS A 23 -3.77 8.16 23.99
C LYS A 23 -4.94 7.53 23.22
N ILE A 24 -6.19 7.92 23.49
CA ILE A 24 -7.38 7.38 22.81
C ILE A 24 -7.54 7.95 21.39
N ALA A 25 -7.16 9.22 21.17
CA ALA A 25 -7.02 9.81 19.83
C ALA A 25 -5.83 9.21 19.05
N LYS A 26 -4.83 8.67 19.75
CA LYS A 26 -3.76 7.85 19.16
C LYS A 26 -4.11 6.37 19.02
N SER A 27 -5.17 5.89 19.69
CA SER A 27 -5.56 4.47 19.76
C SER A 27 -6.93 4.15 19.16
N ALA A 28 -7.48 5.03 18.33
CA ALA A 28 -8.47 4.68 17.30
C ALA A 28 -7.70 4.31 16.03
N ALA A 29 -6.96 3.21 15.97
CA ALA A 29 -7.48 1.85 15.77
C ALA A 29 -8.47 1.75 14.59
N VAL A 30 -7.92 1.92 13.37
CA VAL A 30 -8.25 1.08 12.21
C VAL A 30 -6.87 0.79 11.59
N GLY A 31 -6.17 -0.29 11.96
CA GLY A 31 -6.51 -1.64 11.52
C GLY A 31 -6.25 -1.70 10.01
N GLY A 32 -4.96 -1.77 9.63
CA GLY A 32 -4.53 -1.67 8.24
C GLY A 32 -3.86 -0.36 7.86
N LEU A 33 -3.00 -0.41 6.85
CA LEU A 33 -2.30 0.76 6.28
C LEU A 33 -3.24 1.86 5.76
N ALA A 34 -4.54 1.57 5.70
CA ALA A 34 -5.61 2.52 5.43
C ALA A 34 -5.68 3.68 6.43
N GLY A 35 -5.27 3.49 7.69
CA GLY A 35 -5.40 4.50 8.75
C GLY A 35 -4.58 5.78 8.54
N LEU A 36 -3.46 5.71 7.82
CA LEU A 36 -2.58 6.87 7.58
C LEU A 36 -2.89 7.64 6.28
N ILE A 37 -3.68 7.06 5.37
CA ILE A 37 -4.16 7.77 4.18
C ILE A 37 -5.40 8.63 4.52
N LEU A 38 -6.07 8.34 5.65
CA LEU A 38 -7.33 8.96 6.07
C LEU A 38 -7.16 10.28 6.84
N GLY A 39 -6.20 11.10 6.43
CA GLY A 39 -6.06 12.49 6.85
C GLY A 39 -6.89 13.48 6.02
N ASN A 40 -7.75 13.03 5.09
CA ASN A 40 -8.87 13.79 4.51
C ASN A 40 -9.74 12.87 3.63
N SER A 41 -10.98 12.62 4.05
CA SER A 41 -12.18 12.33 3.26
C SER A 41 -12.02 11.90 1.77
N GLY A 42 -12.25 10.61 1.48
CA GLY A 42 -12.90 10.21 0.21
C GLY A 42 -12.12 9.45 -0.87
N ALA A 43 -10.85 9.08 -0.68
CA ALA A 43 -10.06 8.46 -1.76
C ALA A 43 -9.81 6.95 -1.54
N ARG A 44 -10.85 6.12 -1.71
CA ARG A 44 -10.70 4.65 -1.76
C ARG A 44 -10.53 4.08 -3.17
N LYS A 45 -10.37 4.93 -4.19
CA LYS A 45 -10.07 4.50 -5.56
C LYS A 45 -9.14 5.52 -6.22
N GLY A 46 -7.86 5.18 -6.33
CA GLY A 46 -6.84 5.97 -7.05
C GLY A 46 -5.98 6.87 -6.17
N VAL A 47 -4.79 6.40 -5.80
CA VAL A 47 -3.73 7.27 -5.25
C VAL A 47 -2.39 6.83 -5.84
N PHE A 48 -1.98 7.45 -6.94
CA PHE A 48 -0.67 7.32 -7.58
C PHE A 48 0.31 8.43 -7.15
N LYS A 49 0.20 8.95 -5.93
CA LYS A 49 1.08 10.03 -5.44
C LYS A 49 2.38 9.44 -4.90
N ALA A 50 3.50 10.15 -4.96
CA ALA A 50 4.76 9.69 -4.35
C ALA A 50 4.60 9.29 -2.86
N GLY A 51 3.71 9.97 -2.12
CA GLY A 51 3.35 9.61 -0.75
C GLY A 51 2.59 8.29 -0.59
N SER A 52 1.87 7.80 -1.60
CA SER A 52 1.22 6.48 -1.54
C SER A 52 2.16 5.35 -1.88
N TYR A 53 3.10 5.53 -2.83
CA TYR A 53 4.15 4.54 -3.07
C TYR A 53 5.04 4.37 -1.84
N ALA A 54 5.45 5.47 -1.20
CA ALA A 54 6.23 5.40 0.04
C ALA A 54 5.43 4.74 1.18
N ALA A 55 4.11 4.98 1.26
CA ALA A 55 3.25 4.31 2.22
C ALA A 55 3.19 2.79 2.01
N LEU A 56 2.92 2.34 0.79
CA LEU A 56 2.84 0.92 0.45
C LEU A 56 4.20 0.22 0.60
N ALA A 57 5.29 0.87 0.18
CA ALA A 57 6.63 0.33 0.34
C ALA A 57 7.07 0.30 1.80
N GLY A 58 6.75 1.34 2.60
CA GLY A 58 6.99 1.36 4.04
C GLY A 58 6.22 0.26 4.77
N ALA A 59 4.99 -0.01 4.33
CA ALA A 59 4.21 -1.12 4.84
C ALA A 59 4.81 -2.49 4.56
N ALA A 60 5.23 -2.71 3.31
CA ALA A 60 5.90 -3.92 2.90
C ALA A 60 7.18 -4.12 3.71
N TRP A 61 7.95 -3.04 3.91
CA TRP A 61 9.14 -3.05 4.75
C TRP A 61 8.82 -3.46 6.20
N LEU A 62 7.80 -2.88 6.81
CA LEU A 62 7.40 -3.24 8.18
C LEU A 62 6.94 -4.70 8.30
N ALA A 63 6.14 -5.18 7.34
CA ALA A 63 5.71 -6.57 7.29
C ALA A 63 6.91 -7.52 7.13
N TYR A 64 7.87 -7.15 6.28
CA TYR A 64 9.12 -7.87 6.07
C TYR A 64 9.98 -7.90 7.35
N GLN A 65 10.13 -6.78 8.05
CA GLN A 65 10.84 -6.69 9.32
C GLN A 65 10.19 -7.57 10.40
N LYS A 66 8.87 -7.53 10.54
CA LYS A 66 8.14 -8.40 11.48
C LYS A 66 8.35 -9.88 11.14
N TRP A 67 8.28 -10.24 9.87
CA TRP A 67 8.53 -11.61 9.43
C TRP A 67 9.96 -12.08 9.79
N LEU A 68 10.98 -11.23 9.58
CA LEU A 68 12.35 -11.52 9.98
C LEU A 68 12.47 -11.75 11.50
N GLN A 69 11.81 -10.94 12.32
CA GLN A 69 11.80 -11.10 13.78
C GLN A 69 11.10 -12.41 14.20
N ASN A 70 10.04 -12.80 13.50
CA ASN A 70 9.24 -13.98 13.81
C ASN A 70 9.88 -15.31 13.40
N LYS A 71 10.87 -15.30 12.49
CA LYS A 71 11.73 -16.47 12.25
C LYS A 71 12.43 -16.99 13.51
N SER A 72 12.48 -16.17 14.56
CA SER A 72 13.06 -16.50 15.87
C SER A 72 12.11 -17.24 16.83
N GLY A 73 10.87 -17.57 16.45
CA GLY A 73 10.03 -18.52 17.21
C GLY A 73 8.65 -18.04 17.70
N SER A 74 8.07 -16.96 17.15
CA SER A 74 6.73 -16.51 17.54
C SER A 74 5.82 -16.30 16.33
N ALA A 75 4.69 -17.01 16.29
CA ALA A 75 3.65 -16.81 15.30
C ALA A 75 2.89 -15.52 15.61
N VAL A 76 3.11 -14.46 14.82
CA VAL A 76 2.37 -13.20 14.99
C VAL A 76 1.08 -13.28 14.18
N GLN A 77 -0.03 -13.27 14.91
CA GLN A 77 -1.39 -13.21 14.38
C GLN A 77 -1.93 -11.77 14.25
N ASP A 78 -1.14 -10.75 14.65
CA ASP A 78 -1.57 -9.35 14.63
C ASP A 78 -0.51 -8.41 14.01
N VAL A 79 -0.91 -7.70 12.97
CA VAL A 79 -0.09 -6.71 12.28
C VAL A 79 -0.47 -5.30 12.73
N GLN A 80 -0.56 -5.07 14.05
CA GLN A 80 -0.54 -3.72 14.59
C GLN A 80 0.87 -3.13 14.50
N PHE A 81 1.04 -2.09 13.69
CA PHE A 81 2.27 -1.31 13.66
C PHE A 81 2.10 -0.05 14.52
N ASP A 82 3.13 0.25 15.30
CA ASP A 82 3.22 1.50 16.02
C ASP A 82 3.23 2.70 15.03
N PRO A 83 2.44 3.77 15.24
CA PRO A 83 2.42 4.93 14.35
C PRO A 83 3.79 5.58 14.12
N GLN A 84 4.71 5.57 15.10
CA GLN A 84 6.07 6.08 14.86
C GLN A 84 6.84 5.17 13.92
N ALA A 85 6.80 3.85 14.14
CA ALA A 85 7.41 2.87 13.25
C ALA A 85 6.86 2.97 11.80
N GLN A 86 5.56 3.25 11.63
CA GLN A 86 4.97 3.53 10.32
C GLN A 86 5.57 4.77 9.66
N GLN A 87 5.68 5.89 10.39
CA GLN A 87 6.26 7.11 9.84
C GLN A 87 7.74 6.95 9.47
N GLU A 88 8.51 6.23 10.27
CA GLU A 88 9.90 5.90 9.99
C GLU A 88 10.03 5.03 8.74
N ALA A 89 9.18 4.01 8.60
CA ALA A 89 9.14 3.14 7.43
C ALA A 89 8.78 3.90 6.15
N ILE A 90 7.81 4.81 6.21
CA ILE A 90 7.45 5.68 5.09
C ILE A 90 8.63 6.58 4.72
N THR A 91 9.31 7.16 5.70
CA THR A 91 10.46 8.03 5.49
C THR A 91 11.61 7.25 4.83
N TYR A 92 11.90 6.05 5.34
CA TYR A 92 12.88 5.15 4.76
C TYR A 92 12.52 4.76 3.32
N ALA A 93 11.28 4.31 3.10
CA ALA A 93 10.79 3.96 1.77
C ALA A 93 10.92 5.14 0.80
N ASN A 94 10.50 6.33 1.19
CA ASN A 94 10.60 7.54 0.38
C ASN A 94 12.05 7.86 -0.01
N ASN A 95 13.01 7.63 0.87
CA ASN A 95 14.44 7.82 0.59
C ASN A 95 15.04 6.73 -0.33
N THR A 96 14.36 5.60 -0.50
CA THR A 96 14.79 4.48 -1.36
C THR A 96 13.96 4.35 -2.64
N LEU A 97 12.95 5.19 -2.82
CA LEU A 97 12.20 5.28 -4.07
C LEU A 97 13.11 5.84 -5.16
N SER A 98 13.23 5.06 -6.23
CA SER A 98 13.87 5.48 -7.47
C SER A 98 12.86 5.40 -8.60
N ASP A 99 13.10 6.12 -9.68
CA ASP A 99 12.30 6.10 -10.91
C ASP A 99 12.03 4.67 -11.40
N ASN A 100 13.07 3.82 -11.42
CA ASN A 100 12.96 2.42 -11.81
C ASN A 100 12.06 1.62 -10.84
N LYS A 101 12.19 1.84 -9.52
CA LYS A 101 11.33 1.19 -8.54
C LYS A 101 9.88 1.62 -8.71
N ILE A 102 9.63 2.92 -8.88
CA ILE A 102 8.27 3.45 -9.11
C ILE A 102 7.67 2.84 -10.39
N MET A 103 8.44 2.73 -11.48
CA MET A 103 7.97 2.09 -12.71
C MET A 103 7.62 0.62 -12.51
N LEU A 104 8.46 -0.15 -11.81
CA LEU A 104 8.16 -1.54 -11.49
C LEU A 104 6.88 -1.67 -10.65
N LEU A 105 6.74 -0.86 -9.59
CA LEU A 105 5.57 -0.88 -8.73
C LEU A 105 4.30 -0.47 -9.49
N THR A 106 4.39 0.53 -10.37
CA THR A 106 3.27 0.93 -11.24
C THR A 106 2.90 -0.21 -12.19
N GLN A 107 3.88 -0.85 -12.84
CA GLN A 107 3.63 -1.98 -13.72
C GLN A 107 2.94 -3.14 -12.97
N ALA A 108 3.38 -3.44 -11.74
CA ALA A 108 2.77 -4.47 -10.89
C ALA A 108 1.32 -4.14 -10.51
N MET A 109 1.01 -2.87 -10.26
CA MET A 109 -0.37 -2.40 -10.06
C MET A 109 -1.22 -2.58 -11.31
N VAL A 110 -0.69 -2.26 -12.51
CA VAL A 110 -1.43 -2.45 -13.77
C VAL A 110 -1.67 -3.94 -14.05
N PHE A 111 -0.67 -4.79 -13.84
CA PHE A 111 -0.84 -6.24 -14.01
C PHE A 111 -1.88 -6.77 -13.03
N ALA A 112 -1.85 -6.30 -11.78
CA ALA A 112 -2.86 -6.65 -10.79
C ALA A 112 -4.27 -6.22 -11.23
N ALA A 113 -4.45 -4.97 -11.65
CA ALA A 113 -5.74 -4.49 -12.17
C ALA A 113 -6.27 -5.29 -13.38
N ARG A 114 -5.39 -5.96 -14.14
CA ARG A 114 -5.80 -6.80 -15.29
C ARG A 114 -6.19 -8.22 -14.91
N ALA A 115 -5.99 -8.64 -13.66
CA ALA A 115 -6.12 -10.04 -13.26
C ALA A 115 -7.54 -10.59 -13.41
N ASP A 116 -8.56 -9.75 -13.25
CA ASP A 116 -9.97 -10.12 -13.48
C ASP A 116 -10.39 -10.05 -14.96
N GLY A 117 -9.51 -9.55 -15.83
CA GLY A 117 -9.72 -9.41 -17.27
C GLY A 117 -10.40 -8.12 -17.71
N GLN A 118 -10.63 -7.16 -16.80
CA GLN A 118 -11.29 -5.88 -17.14
C GLN A 118 -10.42 -4.71 -16.69
N ILE A 119 -9.99 -3.90 -17.67
CA ILE A 119 -9.58 -2.52 -17.38
C ILE A 119 -10.52 -1.61 -18.15
N ASP A 120 -11.26 -0.79 -17.43
CA ASP A 120 -12.14 0.20 -18.02
C ASP A 120 -11.39 1.49 -18.38
N ALA A 121 -12.09 2.37 -19.10
CA ALA A 121 -11.50 3.64 -19.54
C ALA A 121 -11.16 4.57 -18.36
N GLN A 122 -11.87 4.47 -17.24
CA GLN A 122 -11.60 5.28 -16.05
C GLN A 122 -10.31 4.81 -15.37
N GLU A 123 -10.12 3.52 -15.21
CA GLU A 123 -8.93 2.91 -14.64
C GLU A 123 -7.69 3.24 -15.48
N LYS A 124 -7.81 3.10 -16.81
CA LYS A 124 -6.75 3.53 -17.74
C LYS A 124 -6.38 5.01 -17.54
N ALA A 125 -7.37 5.89 -17.40
CA ALA A 125 -7.14 7.32 -17.19
C ALA A 125 -6.47 7.60 -15.82
N GLN A 126 -6.80 6.83 -14.77
CA GLN A 126 -6.15 6.97 -13.47
C GLN A 126 -4.67 6.55 -13.53
N ILE A 127 -4.35 5.44 -14.20
CA ILE A 127 -2.97 4.99 -14.40
C ILE A 127 -2.19 6.05 -15.18
N HIS A 128 -2.76 6.56 -16.27
CA HIS A 128 -2.15 7.62 -17.09
C HIS A 128 -1.83 8.87 -16.25
N LYS A 129 -2.83 9.38 -15.52
CA LYS A 129 -2.66 10.53 -14.62
C LYS A 129 -1.62 10.27 -13.53
N GLY A 130 -1.53 9.04 -13.04
CA GLY A 130 -0.49 8.62 -12.11
C GLY A 130 0.90 8.76 -12.70
N LEU A 131 1.12 8.25 -13.91
CA LEU A 131 2.38 8.37 -14.63
C LEU A 131 2.75 9.84 -14.94
N GLU A 132 1.78 10.67 -15.31
CA GLU A 132 2.00 12.12 -15.50
C GLU A 132 2.52 12.79 -14.22
N GLN A 133 1.90 12.50 -13.08
CA GLN A 133 2.30 13.06 -11.78
C GLN A 133 3.71 12.63 -11.35
N LEU A 134 4.19 11.50 -11.89
CA LEU A 134 5.52 10.96 -11.66
C LEU A 134 6.55 11.49 -12.67
N GLY A 135 6.17 12.37 -13.59
CA GLY A 135 7.07 12.97 -14.59
C GLY A 135 7.17 12.20 -15.90
N TYR A 136 6.33 11.18 -16.12
CA TYR A 136 6.32 10.36 -17.34
C TYR A 136 5.28 10.81 -18.38
N GLY A 137 4.75 12.02 -18.27
CA GLY A 137 3.58 12.45 -19.07
C GLY A 137 3.72 12.30 -20.58
N GLU A 138 4.90 12.57 -21.16
CA GLU A 138 5.13 12.40 -22.60
C GLU A 138 5.11 10.94 -23.07
N ASN A 139 5.42 10.00 -22.18
CA ASN A 139 5.49 8.56 -22.48
C ASN A 139 4.36 7.76 -21.81
N ALA A 140 3.49 8.41 -21.04
CA ALA A 140 2.49 7.75 -20.21
C ALA A 140 1.53 6.90 -21.04
N ASP A 141 1.00 7.44 -22.13
CA ASP A 141 0.14 6.71 -23.06
C ASP A 141 0.83 5.48 -23.66
N GLN A 142 2.10 5.62 -24.07
CA GLN A 142 2.86 4.51 -24.64
C GLN A 142 3.10 3.41 -23.61
N LEU A 143 3.51 3.77 -22.39
CA LEU A 143 3.75 2.83 -21.30
C LEU A 143 2.47 2.10 -20.89
N VAL A 144 1.37 2.82 -20.72
CA VAL A 144 0.08 2.23 -20.38
C VAL A 144 -0.36 1.27 -21.49
N ASN A 145 -0.32 1.70 -22.75
CA ASN A 145 -0.68 0.83 -23.86
C ASN A 145 0.24 -0.40 -23.93
N GLN A 146 1.53 -0.25 -23.67
CA GLN A 146 2.46 -1.38 -23.61
C GLN A 146 2.04 -2.37 -22.51
N TRP A 147 1.89 -1.91 -21.27
CA TRP A 147 1.52 -2.78 -20.14
C TRP A 147 0.14 -3.41 -20.27
N LEU A 148 -0.83 -2.74 -20.91
CA LEU A 148 -2.15 -3.29 -21.19
C LEU A 148 -2.13 -4.40 -22.26
N ASN A 149 -1.18 -4.34 -23.21
CA ASN A 149 -1.06 -5.31 -24.29
C ASN A 149 -0.06 -6.44 -23.99
N THR A 150 0.81 -6.28 -22.99
CA THR A 150 1.73 -7.34 -22.54
C THR A 150 0.94 -8.53 -22.00
N PRO A 151 1.34 -9.79 -22.27
CA PRO A 151 0.76 -10.95 -21.60
C PRO A 151 0.81 -10.80 -20.07
N LEU A 152 -0.25 -11.21 -19.38
CA LEU A 152 -0.28 -11.16 -17.91
C LEU A 152 0.60 -12.27 -17.35
N ASP A 153 1.88 -11.95 -17.13
CA ASP A 153 2.90 -12.89 -16.66
C ASP A 153 3.58 -12.36 -15.38
N PRO A 154 3.29 -12.97 -14.21
CA PRO A 154 3.95 -12.60 -12.96
C PRO A 154 5.46 -12.86 -12.95
N GLN A 155 5.97 -13.77 -13.78
CA GLN A 155 7.40 -14.05 -13.89
C GLN A 155 8.16 -12.84 -14.47
N ALA A 156 7.57 -12.15 -15.45
CA ALA A 156 8.15 -10.95 -16.04
C ALA A 156 8.29 -9.78 -15.04
N LEU A 157 7.46 -9.73 -13.99
CA LEU A 157 7.63 -8.79 -12.89
C LEU A 157 8.78 -9.24 -11.96
N ALA A 158 8.83 -10.52 -11.62
CA ALA A 158 9.84 -11.07 -10.73
C ALA A 158 11.27 -10.96 -11.28
N GLU A 159 11.45 -11.00 -12.61
CA GLU A 159 12.75 -10.81 -13.26
C GLU A 159 13.33 -9.39 -13.10
N GLN A 160 12.48 -8.40 -12.82
CA GLN A 160 12.88 -7.01 -12.59
C GLN A 160 13.20 -6.72 -11.11
N VAL A 161 12.92 -7.67 -10.22
CA VAL A 161 13.10 -7.52 -8.78
C VAL A 161 14.54 -7.85 -8.38
N ASN A 162 15.16 -6.95 -7.62
CA ASN A 162 16.57 -7.06 -7.25
C ASN A 162 16.79 -7.80 -5.93
N ASP A 163 15.83 -7.72 -5.01
CA ASP A 163 15.99 -8.24 -3.65
C ASP A 163 14.64 -8.66 -3.02
N PRO A 164 14.67 -9.44 -1.93
CA PRO A 164 13.46 -9.92 -1.26
C PRO A 164 12.56 -8.81 -0.67
N GLN A 165 13.13 -7.65 -0.32
CA GLN A 165 12.33 -6.52 0.15
C GLN A 165 11.56 -5.90 -1.03
N GLN A 166 12.20 -5.69 -2.17
CA GLN A 166 11.52 -5.22 -3.38
C GLN A 166 10.45 -6.22 -3.85
N ALA A 167 10.68 -7.54 -3.68
CA ALA A 167 9.65 -8.55 -3.92
C ALA A 167 8.40 -8.34 -3.02
N ALA A 168 8.62 -8.06 -1.74
CA ALA A 168 7.54 -7.77 -0.80
C ALA A 168 6.78 -6.48 -1.18
N GLU A 169 7.49 -5.45 -1.66
CA GLU A 169 6.90 -4.21 -2.14
C GLU A 169 6.02 -4.44 -3.37
N VAL A 170 6.50 -5.20 -4.37
CA VAL A 170 5.73 -5.57 -5.57
C VAL A 170 4.44 -6.28 -5.20
N TYR A 171 4.50 -7.24 -4.27
CA TYR A 171 3.30 -7.96 -3.82
C TYR A 171 2.33 -7.05 -3.06
N MET A 172 2.84 -6.17 -2.19
CA MET A 172 2.03 -5.22 -1.42
C MET A 172 1.30 -4.23 -2.32
N VAL A 173 1.95 -3.70 -3.36
CA VAL A 173 1.28 -2.77 -4.29
C VAL A 173 0.22 -3.48 -5.12
N SER A 174 0.42 -4.75 -5.49
CA SER A 174 -0.61 -5.54 -6.17
C SER A 174 -1.83 -5.79 -5.28
N LEU A 175 -1.63 -6.09 -3.98
CA LEU A 175 -2.72 -6.19 -2.99
C LEU A 175 -3.49 -4.88 -2.80
N SER A 176 -2.87 -3.72 -3.05
CA SER A 176 -3.56 -2.43 -2.91
C SER A 176 -4.56 -2.13 -4.03
N VAL A 177 -4.49 -2.90 -5.12
CA VAL A 177 -5.29 -2.70 -6.34
C VAL A 177 -6.33 -3.80 -6.49
N ILE A 178 -5.94 -5.05 -6.25
CA ILE A 178 -6.82 -6.21 -6.28
C ILE A 178 -7.44 -6.42 -4.90
N ASP A 179 -8.73 -6.71 -4.85
CA ASP A 179 -9.35 -7.41 -3.73
C ASP A 179 -9.59 -8.87 -4.15
N PRO A 180 -8.82 -9.85 -3.67
CA PRO A 180 -8.80 -11.22 -4.22
C PRO A 180 -10.03 -12.03 -3.79
N ASP A 181 -11.22 -11.53 -4.09
CA ASP A 181 -12.52 -12.17 -3.90
C ASP A 181 -12.87 -13.07 -5.09
N HIS A 182 -12.37 -12.75 -6.29
CA HIS A 182 -12.58 -13.55 -7.49
C HIS A 182 -11.48 -14.60 -7.71
N PHE A 183 -11.85 -15.75 -8.27
CA PHE A 183 -10.91 -16.87 -8.52
C PHE A 183 -9.70 -16.48 -9.38
N LEU A 184 -9.90 -15.64 -10.40
CA LEU A 184 -8.82 -15.21 -11.29
C LEU A 184 -7.78 -14.34 -10.56
N GLU A 185 -8.24 -13.44 -9.70
CA GLU A 185 -7.39 -12.56 -8.91
C GLU A 185 -6.60 -13.35 -7.86
N GLN A 186 -7.24 -14.32 -7.19
CA GLN A 186 -6.55 -15.25 -6.29
C GLN A 186 -5.48 -16.06 -7.02
N ALA A 187 -5.78 -16.58 -8.21
CA ALA A 187 -4.84 -17.32 -9.02
C ALA A 187 -3.66 -16.45 -9.46
N TYR A 188 -3.90 -15.20 -9.86
CA TYR A 188 -2.85 -14.24 -10.18
C TYR A 188 -1.96 -13.96 -8.96
N MET A 189 -2.53 -13.63 -7.81
CA MET A 189 -1.77 -13.34 -6.59
C MET A 189 -0.97 -14.54 -6.11
N GLN A 190 -1.50 -15.76 -6.25
CA GLN A 190 -0.77 -16.98 -5.95
C GLN A 190 0.43 -17.18 -6.88
N GLN A 191 0.26 -16.97 -8.20
CA GLN A 191 1.35 -17.07 -9.16
C GLN A 191 2.40 -15.98 -8.93
N LEU A 192 1.98 -14.75 -8.62
CA LEU A 192 2.87 -13.64 -8.30
C LEU A 192 3.72 -13.95 -7.06
N ALA A 193 3.12 -14.45 -5.97
CA ALA A 193 3.86 -14.83 -4.78
C ALA A 193 4.91 -15.92 -5.07
N GLN A 194 4.58 -16.89 -5.94
CA GLN A 194 5.50 -17.95 -6.36
C GLN A 194 6.65 -17.40 -7.21
N ALA A 195 6.35 -16.57 -8.21
CA ALA A 195 7.35 -15.94 -9.08
C ALA A 195 8.34 -15.09 -8.27
N LEU A 196 7.83 -14.31 -7.31
CA LEU A 196 8.60 -13.50 -6.38
C LEU A 196 9.34 -14.30 -5.30
N LYS A 197 9.14 -15.62 -5.26
CA LYS A 197 9.73 -16.55 -4.27
C LYS A 197 9.42 -16.12 -2.83
N LEU A 198 8.23 -15.60 -2.58
CA LEU A 198 7.82 -15.16 -1.26
C LEU A 198 7.57 -16.37 -0.35
N PRO A 199 8.23 -16.44 0.82
CA PRO A 199 7.90 -17.42 1.84
C PRO A 199 6.42 -17.29 2.26
N ALA A 200 5.77 -18.42 2.55
CA ALA A 200 4.34 -18.45 2.84
C ALA A 200 3.98 -17.56 4.04
N GLU A 201 4.83 -17.51 5.06
CA GLU A 201 4.63 -16.68 6.24
C GLU A 201 4.79 -15.19 5.91
N LEU A 202 5.74 -14.83 5.04
CA LEU A 202 5.90 -13.44 4.59
C LEU A 202 4.69 -12.99 3.77
N LYS A 203 4.23 -13.82 2.84
CA LYS A 203 3.00 -13.57 2.08
C LYS A 203 1.83 -13.28 3.01
N GLN A 204 1.62 -14.10 4.03
CA GLN A 204 0.55 -13.89 5.01
C GLN A 204 0.71 -12.58 5.79
N GLN A 205 1.94 -12.23 6.20
CA GLN A 205 2.18 -10.95 6.88
C GLN A 205 1.87 -9.75 5.99
N LEU A 206 2.16 -9.84 4.69
CA LEU A 206 1.83 -8.80 3.71
C LEU A 206 0.32 -8.67 3.51
N GLU A 207 -0.41 -9.79 3.40
CA GLU A 207 -1.87 -9.80 3.28
C GLU A 207 -2.56 -9.24 4.53
N LEU A 208 -2.02 -9.52 5.73
CA LEU A 208 -2.53 -8.95 6.97
C LEU A 208 -2.22 -7.45 7.09
N ALA A 209 -1.05 -7.00 6.62
CA ALA A 209 -0.71 -5.58 6.62
C ALA A 209 -1.60 -4.77 5.65
N ALA A 210 -2.00 -5.37 4.52
CA ALA A 210 -2.82 -4.71 3.51
C ALA A 210 -4.29 -4.48 3.92
N LYS A 211 -4.81 -5.28 4.86
CA LYS A 211 -6.18 -5.18 5.40
C LYS A 211 -6.29 -4.12 6.47
#